data_AF-A0A1V1PLY1-F1
#
_entry.id   AF-A0A1V1PLY1-F1
#
_cell.length_a   1.000
_cell.length_b   1.000
_cell.length_c   1.000
_cell.angle_alpha   90.00
_cell.angle_beta   90.00
_cell.angle_gamma   90.00
#
_symmetry.space_group_name_H-M   'P 1'
#
loop_
_entity.id
_entity.type
_entity.pdbx_description
1 polymer ?
#
loop_
_entity_poly.entity_id
_entity_poly.type
_entity_poly.pdbx_seq_one_letter_code
_entity_poly.pdbx_strand_id
1 'polypeptide(L)'
;MVGRVHPFTEAFVAAVGATAPPHAPLVIPWPAPGNPAGFISFDRFAPWLSFVSSLSLRDSIPLIVVAKFARAQKLMLLGWIDADLIKAAELVGLSTLELALTDRYGPRAAAKYGNDSFGHLLKYMVHHDDLTDAKIEMNQRCGGGSVVPLLTGDRKPSLAEIRNAAAHGDPFDGFLWAGMLELIRDLIEYAYRDFVPDQV
;
A
#
# COMPACT_ATOMS: atom_id res chain seq x y z
N MET A 1 11.10 -0.87 -25.00
CA MET A 1 11.75 -1.05 -23.68
C MET A 1 11.23 0.06 -22.78
N VAL A 2 10.11 -0.16 -22.10
CA VAL A 2 9.54 0.83 -21.17
C VAL A 2 10.50 0.90 -19.98
N GLY A 3 11.16 2.05 -19.79
CA GLY A 3 12.10 2.24 -18.70
C GLY A 3 11.40 1.99 -17.36
N ARG A 4 12.08 1.30 -16.44
CA ARG A 4 11.65 1.13 -15.06
C ARG A 4 11.21 2.49 -14.52
N VAL A 5 9.97 2.60 -14.07
CA VAL A 5 9.48 3.81 -13.43
C VAL A 5 10.15 3.88 -12.07
N HIS A 6 11.25 4.62 -11.99
CA HIS A 6 11.85 4.90 -10.71
C HIS A 6 10.93 5.83 -9.93
N PRO A 7 10.49 5.45 -8.72
CA PRO A 7 9.57 6.28 -7.95
C PRO A 7 10.18 7.62 -7.56
N PHE A 8 11.50 7.76 -7.63
CA PHE A 8 12.23 8.94 -7.19
C PHE A 8 13.18 9.46 -8.27
N THR A 9 13.28 10.78 -8.40
CA THR A 9 14.38 11.42 -9.14
C THR A 9 15.57 11.58 -8.20
N GLU A 10 16.79 11.59 -8.73
CA GLU A 10 18.00 11.82 -7.92
C GLU A 10 17.94 13.13 -7.15
N ALA A 11 17.48 14.21 -7.79
CA ALA A 11 17.30 15.51 -7.16
C ALA A 11 16.32 15.47 -5.98
N PHE A 12 15.22 14.71 -6.10
CA PHE A 12 14.26 14.55 -5.01
C PHE A 12 14.86 13.78 -3.84
N VAL A 13 15.54 12.66 -4.11
CA VAL A 13 16.22 11.87 -3.07
C VAL A 13 17.27 12.71 -2.34
N ALA A 14 18.08 13.47 -3.08
CA ALA A 14 19.11 14.34 -2.51
C ALA A 14 18.49 15.43 -1.63
N ALA A 15 17.38 16.05 -2.06
CA ALA A 15 16.70 17.08 -1.29
C ALA A 15 16.13 16.55 0.03
N VAL A 16 15.48 15.38 0.01
CA VAL A 16 14.94 14.77 1.25
C VAL A 16 16.07 14.29 2.15
N GLY A 17 17.11 13.66 1.61
CA GLY A 17 18.23 13.14 2.39
C GLY A 17 19.12 14.21 3.02
N ALA A 18 19.05 15.46 2.56
CA ALA A 18 19.75 16.59 3.15
C ALA A 18 19.10 17.11 4.44
N THR A 19 17.88 16.66 4.79
CA THR A 19 17.20 17.06 6.01
C THR A 19 17.52 16.11 7.17
N ALA A 20 17.45 16.63 8.40
CA ALA A 20 17.39 15.80 9.60
C ALA A 20 15.94 15.32 9.82
N PRO A 21 15.72 14.13 10.41
CA PRO A 21 14.37 13.70 10.75
C PRO A 21 13.84 14.51 11.94
N PRO A 22 12.52 14.73 12.02
CA PRO A 22 11.89 15.54 13.07
C PRO A 22 12.08 14.94 14.47
N HIS A 23 12.17 13.60 14.53
CA HIS A 23 12.57 12.83 15.70
C HIS A 23 13.59 11.78 15.25
N ALA A 24 14.74 11.71 15.91
CA ALA A 24 15.72 10.67 15.68
C ALA A 24 15.59 9.63 16.80
N PRO A 25 15.27 8.36 16.48
CA PRO A 25 15.02 7.80 15.14
C PRO A 25 13.59 8.05 14.60
N LEU A 26 13.41 7.93 13.28
CA LEU A 26 12.08 7.81 12.68
C LEU A 26 11.52 6.43 13.04
N VAL A 27 10.45 6.41 13.83
CA VAL A 27 9.77 5.18 14.27
C VAL A 27 8.37 5.14 13.67
N ILE A 28 8.05 4.03 12.99
CA ILE A 28 6.72 3.82 12.40
C ILE A 28 6.17 2.47 12.83
N PRO A 29 4.84 2.35 13.05
CA PRO A 29 4.22 1.05 13.31
C PRO A 29 4.36 0.18 12.06
N TRP A 30 4.91 -1.02 12.24
CA TRP A 30 5.13 -1.95 11.14
C TRP A 30 5.12 -3.39 11.65
N PRO A 31 4.35 -4.30 11.03
CA PRO A 31 4.24 -5.65 11.52
C PRO A 31 5.58 -6.40 11.33
N ALA A 32 5.99 -7.11 12.37
CA ALA A 32 7.21 -7.90 12.42
C ALA A 32 6.89 -9.40 12.62
N PRO A 33 7.81 -10.31 12.27
CA PRO A 33 7.65 -11.73 12.56
C PRO A 33 7.25 -11.98 14.02
N GLY A 34 6.09 -12.60 14.24
CA GLY A 34 5.55 -12.87 15.58
C GLY A 34 5.06 -11.66 16.38
N ASN A 35 5.18 -10.43 15.85
CA ASN A 35 4.69 -9.21 16.49
C ASN A 35 3.95 -8.30 15.49
N PRO A 36 2.63 -8.52 15.29
CA PRO A 36 1.80 -7.70 14.40
C PRO A 36 1.68 -6.23 14.85
N ALA A 37 1.91 -5.93 16.13
CA ALA A 37 1.89 -4.58 16.70
C ALA A 37 3.31 -3.98 16.83
N GLY A 38 4.24 -4.48 16.02
CA GLY A 38 5.64 -4.05 16.04
C GLY A 38 5.85 -2.63 15.53
N PHE A 39 7.10 -2.19 15.69
CA PHE A 39 7.60 -0.94 15.16
C PHE A 39 8.92 -1.20 14.44
N ILE A 40 9.19 -0.42 13.40
CA ILE A 40 10.50 -0.35 12.76
C ILE A 40 11.08 1.05 12.98
N SER A 41 12.40 1.12 13.09
CA SER A 41 13.15 2.33 13.44
C SER A 41 14.24 2.58 12.42
N PHE A 42 14.39 3.84 12.00
CA PHE A 42 15.43 4.27 11.06
C PHE A 42 16.20 5.46 11.63
N ASP A 43 17.49 5.24 11.93
CA ASP A 43 18.39 6.30 12.41
C ASP A 43 18.95 7.17 11.28
N ARG A 44 18.90 6.67 10.03
CA ARG A 44 19.52 7.32 8.87
C ARG A 44 18.61 7.24 7.65
N PHE A 45 18.72 8.25 6.79
CA PHE A 45 17.94 8.35 5.57
C PHE A 45 18.19 7.21 4.58
N ALA A 46 19.44 6.73 4.43
CA ALA A 46 19.75 5.68 3.45
C ALA A 46 19.01 4.35 3.73
N PRO A 47 19.00 3.82 4.98
CA PRO A 47 18.12 2.71 5.35
C PRO A 47 16.63 2.96 5.07
N TRP A 48 16.13 4.18 5.36
CA TRP A 48 14.75 4.57 5.08
C TRP A 48 14.43 4.53 3.58
N LEU A 49 15.27 5.15 2.74
CA LEU A 49 15.15 5.13 1.29
C LEU A 49 15.17 3.71 0.74
N SER A 50 16.08 2.86 1.22
CA SER A 50 16.16 1.45 0.80
C SER A 50 14.87 0.70 1.13
N PHE A 51 14.33 0.95 2.32
CA PHE A 51 13.07 0.36 2.74
C PHE A 51 11.90 0.82 1.86
N VAL A 52 11.69 2.12 1.67
CA VAL A 52 10.59 2.64 0.83
C VAL A 52 10.73 2.17 -0.63
N SER A 53 11.96 2.08 -1.14
CA SER A 53 12.23 1.58 -2.50
C SER A 53 11.89 0.09 -2.65
N SER A 54 12.05 -0.71 -1.59
CA SER A 54 11.72 -2.14 -1.62
C SER A 54 10.21 -2.41 -1.78
N LEU A 55 9.37 -1.42 -1.46
CA LEU A 55 7.93 -1.49 -1.65
C LEU A 55 7.48 -1.25 -3.10
N SER A 56 8.38 -1.05 -4.06
CA SER A 56 7.98 -0.80 -5.45
C SER A 56 7.24 -1.99 -6.06
N LEU A 57 6.24 -1.67 -6.89
CA LEU A 57 5.54 -2.61 -7.74
C LEU A 57 6.46 -3.11 -8.87
N ARG A 58 6.22 -4.33 -9.35
CA ARG A 58 6.91 -4.91 -10.50
C ARG A 58 6.57 -4.17 -11.80
N ASP A 59 7.52 -4.20 -12.73
CA ASP A 59 7.44 -3.45 -14.00
C ASP A 59 6.36 -3.97 -14.96
N SER A 60 5.79 -5.16 -14.72
CA SER A 60 4.68 -5.68 -15.54
C SER A 60 3.32 -5.07 -15.19
N ILE A 61 3.18 -4.38 -14.05
CA ILE A 61 1.93 -3.71 -13.70
C ILE A 61 1.71 -2.49 -14.63
N PRO A 62 0.47 -2.20 -15.07
CA PRO A 62 0.18 -1.05 -15.93
C PRO A 62 0.76 0.26 -15.41
N LEU A 63 1.33 1.04 -16.33
CA LEU A 63 2.06 2.28 -16.04
C LEU A 63 1.25 3.27 -15.17
N ILE A 64 -0.06 3.37 -15.39
CA ILE A 64 -0.91 4.27 -14.60
C ILE A 64 -0.96 3.88 -13.11
N VAL A 65 -0.97 2.58 -12.81
CA VAL A 65 -0.98 2.05 -11.44
C VAL A 65 0.40 2.24 -10.82
N VAL A 66 1.47 1.89 -11.54
CA VAL A 66 2.86 2.08 -11.08
C VAL A 66 3.13 3.56 -10.80
N ALA A 67 2.75 4.47 -11.70
CA ALA A 67 2.97 5.89 -11.54
C ALA A 67 2.15 6.49 -10.38
N LYS A 68 0.96 5.97 -10.09
CA LYS A 68 0.15 6.42 -8.94
C LYS A 68 0.70 5.87 -7.63
N PHE A 69 1.14 4.61 -7.60
CA PHE A 69 1.78 4.01 -6.42
C PHE A 69 3.12 4.69 -6.10
N ALA A 70 3.90 5.07 -7.11
CA ALA A 70 5.11 5.86 -6.95
C ALA A 70 4.85 7.21 -6.23
N ARG A 71 3.66 7.81 -6.37
CA ARG A 71 3.29 9.02 -5.60
C ARG A 71 3.10 8.71 -4.12
N ALA A 72 2.51 7.56 -3.78
CA ALA A 72 2.44 7.09 -2.40
C ALA A 72 3.85 6.86 -1.84
N GLN A 73 4.75 6.23 -2.61
CA GLN A 73 6.15 6.06 -2.20
C GLN A 73 6.87 7.40 -1.98
N LYS A 74 6.62 8.42 -2.80
CA LYS A 74 7.19 9.76 -2.59
C LYS A 74 6.72 10.39 -1.29
N LEU A 75 5.43 10.29 -0.98
CA LEU A 75 4.87 10.79 0.27
C LEU A 75 5.41 10.03 1.48
N MET A 76 5.55 8.70 1.35
CA MET A 76 6.21 7.88 2.35
C MET A 76 7.64 8.37 2.56
N LEU A 77 8.44 8.57 1.50
CA LEU A 77 9.81 9.07 1.64
C LEU A 77 9.88 10.42 2.36
N LEU A 78 8.93 11.34 2.08
CA LEU A 78 8.79 12.63 2.77
C LEU A 78 8.43 12.49 4.26
N GLY A 79 7.96 11.32 4.70
CA GLY A 79 7.86 10.93 6.10
C GLY A 79 9.17 11.09 6.89
N TRP A 80 10.31 11.12 6.19
CA TRP A 80 11.60 11.48 6.77
C TRP A 80 11.63 12.91 7.32
N ILE A 81 10.95 13.84 6.66
CA ILE A 81 10.89 15.26 7.05
C ILE A 81 9.77 15.48 8.06
N ASP A 82 8.61 14.87 7.83
CA ASP A 82 7.43 15.01 8.66
C ASP A 82 6.61 13.71 8.60
N ALA A 83 6.46 13.05 9.75
CA ALA A 83 5.80 11.75 9.86
C ALA A 83 4.30 11.80 9.45
N ASP A 84 3.65 12.97 9.54
CA ASP A 84 2.25 13.13 9.13
C ASP A 84 2.05 12.89 7.62
N LEU A 85 3.10 13.08 6.81
CA LEU A 85 3.06 12.82 5.37
C LEU A 85 2.93 11.32 5.04
N ILE A 86 3.22 10.43 6.00
CA ILE A 86 3.00 8.99 5.84
C ILE A 86 1.49 8.70 5.75
N LYS A 87 0.64 9.43 6.47
CA LYS A 87 -0.81 9.27 6.36
C LYS A 87 -1.32 9.64 4.97
N ALA A 88 -0.77 10.69 4.37
CA ALA A 88 -1.05 11.03 2.98
C ALA A 88 -0.60 9.93 2.00
N ALA A 89 0.54 9.28 2.28
CA ALA A 89 1.01 8.13 1.52
C ALA A 89 0.01 6.97 1.55
N GLU A 90 -0.54 6.65 2.73
CA GLU A 90 -1.57 5.61 2.89
C GLU A 90 -2.81 5.90 2.06
N LEU A 91 -3.32 7.13 2.08
CA LEU A 91 -4.50 7.53 1.30
C LEU A 91 -4.26 7.41 -0.22
N VAL A 92 -3.09 7.86 -0.70
CA VAL A 92 -2.73 7.72 -2.12
C VAL A 92 -2.54 6.25 -2.49
N GLY A 93 -1.97 5.45 -1.59
CA GLY A 93 -1.86 4.00 -1.73
C GLY A 93 -3.23 3.33 -1.85
N LEU A 94 -4.17 3.61 -0.94
CA LEU A 94 -5.53 3.06 -0.96
C LEU A 94 -6.27 3.46 -2.23
N SER A 95 -6.13 4.71 -2.66
CA SER A 95 -6.68 5.19 -3.93
C SER A 95 -6.05 4.49 -5.14
N THR A 96 -4.82 4.02 -5.02
CA THR A 96 -4.13 3.24 -6.06
C THR A 96 -4.58 1.80 -6.07
N LEU A 97 -4.77 1.20 -4.90
CA LEU A 97 -5.38 -0.12 -4.76
C LEU A 97 -6.76 -0.14 -5.40
N GLU A 98 -7.62 0.82 -5.07
CA GLU A 98 -8.96 0.90 -5.65
C GLU A 98 -8.92 0.99 -7.17
N LEU A 99 -8.06 1.85 -7.75
CA LEU A 99 -7.86 1.91 -9.19
C LEU A 99 -7.46 0.55 -9.78
N ALA A 100 -6.50 -0.13 -9.16
CA ALA A 100 -6.03 -1.45 -9.58
C ALA A 100 -7.15 -2.49 -9.53
N LEU A 101 -7.94 -2.52 -8.46
CA LEU A 101 -9.01 -3.50 -8.30
C LEU A 101 -10.20 -3.20 -9.22
N THR A 102 -10.55 -1.93 -9.44
CA THR A 102 -11.58 -1.55 -10.40
C THR A 102 -11.22 -2.04 -11.80
N ASP A 103 -9.97 -1.84 -12.23
CA ASP A 103 -9.49 -2.35 -13.52
C ASP A 103 -9.62 -3.88 -13.63
N ARG A 104 -9.15 -4.62 -12.60
CA ARG A 104 -9.08 -6.08 -12.66
C ARG A 104 -10.42 -6.77 -12.42
N TYR A 105 -11.26 -6.22 -11.56
CA TYR A 105 -12.44 -6.89 -11.03
C TYR A 105 -13.74 -6.11 -11.19
N GLY A 106 -13.72 -4.82 -11.55
CA GLY A 106 -14.90 -3.94 -11.55
C GLY A 106 -16.16 -4.55 -12.15
N PRO A 107 -16.15 -4.96 -13.44
CA PRO A 107 -17.32 -5.58 -14.08
C PRO A 107 -17.79 -6.86 -13.38
N ARG A 108 -16.87 -7.68 -12.87
CA ARG A 108 -17.17 -8.96 -12.21
C ARG A 108 -17.74 -8.75 -10.82
N ALA A 109 -17.21 -7.80 -10.06
CA ALA A 109 -17.72 -7.39 -8.76
C ALA A 109 -19.12 -6.76 -8.90
N ALA A 110 -19.31 -5.87 -9.88
CA ALA A 110 -20.61 -5.28 -10.17
C ALA A 110 -21.66 -6.33 -10.53
N ALA A 111 -21.31 -7.31 -11.39
CA ALA A 111 -22.20 -8.42 -11.71
C ALA A 111 -22.54 -9.29 -10.49
N LYS A 112 -21.62 -9.46 -9.55
CA LYS A 112 -21.80 -10.32 -8.37
C LYS A 112 -22.55 -9.63 -7.23
N TYR A 113 -22.27 -8.36 -6.98
CA TYR A 113 -22.70 -7.63 -5.78
C TYR A 113 -23.58 -6.40 -6.09
N GLY A 114 -23.89 -6.15 -7.36
CA GLY A 114 -24.74 -5.05 -7.82
C GLY A 114 -24.02 -3.70 -8.02
N ASN A 115 -22.79 -3.56 -7.55
CA ASN A 115 -21.89 -2.43 -7.84
C ASN A 115 -20.42 -2.82 -7.61
N ASP A 116 -19.49 -1.96 -8.04
CA ASP A 116 -18.04 -2.10 -7.92
C ASP A 116 -17.44 -1.25 -6.81
N SER A 117 -18.18 -1.02 -5.71
CA SER A 117 -17.64 -0.31 -4.55
C SER A 117 -16.36 -0.96 -4.03
N PHE A 118 -15.47 -0.16 -3.43
CA PHE A 118 -14.17 -0.65 -2.95
C PHE A 118 -14.28 -1.88 -2.03
N GLY A 119 -15.27 -1.92 -1.13
CA GLY A 119 -15.52 -3.10 -0.29
C GLY A 119 -15.93 -4.35 -1.08
N HIS A 120 -16.71 -4.19 -2.17
CA HIS A 120 -17.05 -5.31 -3.05
C HIS A 120 -15.87 -5.80 -3.87
N LEU A 121 -15.00 -4.91 -4.32
CA LEU A 121 -13.75 -5.28 -4.99
C LEU A 121 -12.85 -6.12 -4.08
N LEU A 122 -12.67 -5.70 -2.82
CA LEU A 122 -11.90 -6.44 -1.82
C LEU A 122 -12.51 -7.82 -1.51
N LYS A 123 -13.83 -7.88 -1.32
CA LYS A 123 -14.56 -9.14 -1.14
C LYS A 123 -14.41 -10.07 -2.34
N TYR A 124 -14.42 -9.52 -3.55
CA TYR A 124 -14.24 -10.30 -4.77
C TYR A 124 -12.89 -11.01 -4.78
N MET A 125 -11.81 -10.32 -4.37
CA MET A 125 -10.47 -10.93 -4.29
C MET A 125 -10.49 -12.18 -3.42
N VAL A 126 -11.13 -12.11 -2.24
CA VAL A 126 -11.17 -13.20 -1.26
C VAL A 126 -12.11 -14.32 -1.70
N HIS A 127 -13.34 -13.99 -2.07
CA HIS A 127 -14.40 -14.99 -2.27
C HIS A 127 -14.46 -15.56 -3.68
N HIS A 128 -13.87 -14.89 -4.67
CA HIS A 128 -14.00 -15.24 -6.09
C HIS A 128 -12.69 -15.26 -6.86
N ASP A 129 -11.61 -14.72 -6.30
CA ASP A 129 -10.27 -14.77 -6.88
C ASP A 129 -9.27 -15.48 -5.95
N ASP A 130 -9.77 -16.25 -4.99
CA ASP A 130 -9.04 -17.14 -4.08
C ASP A 130 -7.90 -16.48 -3.27
N LEU A 131 -7.98 -15.17 -3.00
CA LEU A 131 -7.00 -14.50 -2.15
C LEU A 131 -7.09 -15.07 -0.71
N THR A 132 -5.95 -15.49 -0.18
CA THR A 132 -5.79 -15.95 1.20
C THR A 132 -4.58 -15.27 1.84
N ASP A 133 -4.43 -15.36 3.16
CA ASP A 133 -3.25 -14.82 3.85
C ASP A 133 -1.93 -15.42 3.32
N ALA A 134 -1.97 -16.66 2.87
CA ALA A 134 -0.82 -17.35 2.27
C ALA A 134 -0.43 -16.80 0.90
N LYS A 135 -1.20 -15.87 0.31
CA LYS A 135 -0.90 -15.22 -0.97
C LYS A 135 -0.45 -13.76 -0.80
N ILE A 136 -0.27 -13.31 0.44
CA ILE A 136 0.10 -11.94 0.81
C ILE A 136 1.48 -11.99 1.46
N GLU A 137 2.48 -11.40 0.83
CA GLU A 137 3.89 -11.51 1.25
C GLU A 137 4.10 -10.96 2.67
N MET A 138 3.47 -9.84 3.02
CA MET A 138 3.49 -9.27 4.37
C MET A 138 3.00 -10.28 5.41
N ASN A 139 1.90 -10.99 5.15
CA ASN A 139 1.35 -11.99 6.06
C ASN A 139 2.27 -13.20 6.20
N GLN A 140 2.84 -13.68 5.09
CA GLN A 140 3.83 -14.75 5.11
C GLN A 140 5.06 -14.35 5.95
N ARG A 141 5.59 -13.14 5.73
CA ARG A 141 6.74 -12.59 6.45
C ARG A 141 6.48 -12.48 7.95
N CYS A 142 5.27 -12.04 8.34
CA CYS A 142 4.94 -11.82 9.75
C CYS A 142 4.61 -13.12 10.51
N GLY A 143 4.22 -14.20 9.82
CA GLY A 143 3.99 -15.51 10.44
C GLY A 143 2.87 -15.53 11.49
N GLY A 144 1.96 -14.56 11.47
CA GLY A 144 0.87 -14.43 12.42
C GLY A 144 -0.15 -13.35 12.03
N GLY A 145 -1.40 -13.55 12.46
CA GLY A 145 -2.53 -12.69 12.10
C GLY A 145 -3.16 -13.04 10.74
N SER A 146 -4.26 -12.37 10.43
CA SER A 146 -4.96 -12.48 9.15
C SER A 146 -5.43 -11.11 8.69
N VAL A 147 -5.23 -10.82 7.41
CA VAL A 147 -5.79 -9.62 6.78
C VAL A 147 -7.10 -9.92 6.08
N VAL A 148 -7.46 -11.19 5.84
CA VAL A 148 -8.73 -11.56 5.19
C VAL A 148 -9.95 -10.89 5.87
N PRO A 149 -10.12 -10.93 7.21
CA PRO A 149 -11.22 -10.23 7.89
C PRO A 149 -11.23 -8.71 7.65
N LEU A 150 -10.07 -8.08 7.45
CA LEU A 150 -9.96 -6.66 7.12
C LEU A 150 -10.51 -6.36 5.72
N LEU A 151 -10.32 -7.29 4.77
CA LEU A 151 -10.76 -7.17 3.37
C LEU A 151 -12.24 -7.52 3.21
N THR A 152 -12.72 -8.55 3.90
CA THR A 152 -14.13 -8.97 3.87
C THR A 152 -15.04 -8.05 4.67
N GLY A 153 -14.47 -7.32 5.62
CA GLY A 153 -15.20 -6.43 6.52
C GLY A 153 -15.72 -7.10 7.80
N ASP A 154 -15.28 -8.33 8.07
CA ASP A 154 -15.55 -9.06 9.32
C ASP A 154 -14.79 -8.45 10.51
N ARG A 155 -13.68 -7.74 10.25
CA ARG A 155 -12.97 -6.90 11.23
C ARG A 155 -13.31 -5.42 11.02
N LYS A 156 -13.53 -4.69 12.12
CA LYS A 156 -13.82 -3.25 12.12
C LYS A 156 -12.69 -2.43 12.77
N PRO A 157 -12.34 -1.26 12.20
CA PRO A 157 -12.75 -0.81 10.87
C PRO A 157 -12.15 -1.72 9.79
N SER A 158 -12.93 -1.93 8.73
CA SER A 158 -12.52 -2.66 7.51
C SER A 158 -11.65 -1.77 6.63
N LEU A 159 -10.92 -2.36 5.66
CA LEU A 159 -10.09 -1.56 4.75
C LEU A 159 -10.93 -0.54 3.94
N ALA A 160 -12.16 -0.91 3.60
CA ALA A 160 -13.09 -0.01 2.93
C ALA A 160 -13.52 1.17 3.81
N GLU A 161 -13.77 0.93 5.10
CA GLU A 161 -14.08 1.98 6.07
C GLU A 161 -12.87 2.88 6.33
N ILE A 162 -11.67 2.31 6.44
CA ILE A 162 -10.41 3.06 6.57
C ILE A 162 -10.21 4.00 5.38
N ARG A 163 -10.35 3.50 4.15
CA ARG A 163 -10.28 4.32 2.93
C ARG A 163 -11.32 5.43 2.95
N ASN A 164 -12.57 5.11 3.33
CA ASN A 164 -13.66 6.09 3.36
C ASN A 164 -13.40 7.19 4.39
N ALA A 165 -12.98 6.83 5.60
CA ALA A 165 -12.64 7.78 6.67
C ALA A 165 -11.51 8.72 6.23
N ALA A 166 -10.44 8.17 5.65
CA ALA A 166 -9.31 8.96 5.15
C ALA A 166 -9.70 9.94 4.03
N ALA A 167 -10.65 9.56 3.16
CA ALA A 167 -11.13 10.43 2.08
C ALA A 167 -12.03 11.57 2.56
N HIS A 168 -12.71 11.40 3.71
CA HIS A 168 -13.61 12.40 4.27
C HIS A 168 -12.97 13.24 5.39
N GLY A 169 -11.68 13.03 5.67
CA GLY A 169 -10.92 13.80 6.64
C GLY A 169 -11.36 13.53 8.07
N ASP A 170 -11.38 12.26 8.49
CA ASP A 170 -11.65 11.89 9.88
C ASP A 170 -10.70 12.66 10.83
N PRO A 171 -11.21 13.60 11.64
CA PRO A 171 -10.38 14.44 12.50
C PRO A 171 -9.77 13.67 13.68
N PHE A 172 -10.14 12.40 13.88
CA PHE A 172 -9.67 11.57 14.99
C PHE A 172 -8.76 10.40 14.55
N ASP A 173 -8.60 10.14 13.25
CA ASP A 173 -7.68 9.11 12.73
C ASP A 173 -6.32 9.72 12.34
N GLY A 174 -5.51 10.07 13.34
CA GLY A 174 -4.14 10.57 13.17
C GLY A 174 -3.05 9.49 13.21
N PHE A 175 -3.40 8.25 13.59
CA PHE A 175 -2.39 7.20 13.74
C PHE A 175 -2.14 6.47 12.40
N LEU A 176 -0.91 6.02 12.21
CA LEU A 176 -0.52 5.26 11.03
C LEU A 176 -1.06 3.83 11.11
N TRP A 177 -1.50 3.31 9.97
CA TRP A 177 -1.91 1.91 9.86
C TRP A 177 -0.67 1.03 9.62
N ALA A 178 -0.38 0.16 10.59
CA ALA A 178 0.83 -0.67 10.56
C ALA A 178 0.96 -1.46 9.25
N GLY A 179 2.03 -1.20 8.48
CA GLY A 179 2.31 -1.92 7.23
C GLY A 179 1.34 -1.64 6.07
N MET A 180 0.51 -0.60 6.14
CA MET A 180 -0.54 -0.35 5.14
C MET A 180 -0.02 -0.30 3.70
N LEU A 181 1.12 0.38 3.46
CA LEU A 181 1.67 0.49 2.11
C LEU A 181 2.23 -0.85 1.59
N GLU A 182 2.75 -1.72 2.45
CA GLU A 182 3.16 -3.09 2.11
C GLU A 182 1.95 -3.95 1.75
N LEU A 183 0.89 -3.89 2.57
CA LEU A 183 -0.36 -4.60 2.27
C LEU A 183 -0.97 -4.15 0.93
N ILE A 184 -1.02 -2.84 0.67
CA ILE A 184 -1.52 -2.30 -0.59
C ILE A 184 -0.70 -2.83 -1.77
N ARG A 185 0.63 -2.80 -1.65
CA ARG A 185 1.56 -3.32 -2.66
C ARG A 185 1.24 -4.78 -2.96
N ASP A 186 1.14 -5.62 -1.93
CA ASP A 186 0.85 -7.05 -2.09
C ASP A 186 -0.51 -7.32 -2.74
N LEU A 187 -1.53 -6.53 -2.39
CA LEU A 187 -2.87 -6.68 -2.99
C LEU A 187 -2.89 -6.25 -4.47
N ILE A 188 -2.15 -5.20 -4.85
CA ILE A 188 -1.99 -4.80 -6.25
C ILE A 188 -1.22 -5.88 -7.02
N GLU A 189 -0.10 -6.35 -6.48
CA GLU A 189 0.69 -7.44 -7.06
C GLU A 189 -0.16 -8.69 -7.27
N TYR A 190 -0.97 -9.06 -6.28
CA TYR A 190 -1.91 -10.15 -6.40
C TYR A 190 -2.92 -9.93 -7.51
N ALA A 191 -3.52 -8.75 -7.60
CA ALA A 191 -4.55 -8.45 -8.59
C ALA A 191 -4.05 -8.52 -10.04
N TYR A 192 -2.78 -8.19 -10.23
CA TYR A 192 -2.08 -8.25 -11.51
C TYR A 192 -1.21 -9.51 -11.68
N ARG A 193 -1.30 -10.51 -10.80
CA ARG A 193 -0.36 -11.65 -10.78
C ARG A 193 -0.25 -12.40 -12.12
N ASP A 194 -1.37 -12.52 -12.83
CA ASP A 194 -1.49 -13.18 -14.14
C ASP A 194 -1.48 -12.20 -15.32
N PHE A 195 -1.21 -10.92 -15.07
CA PHE A 195 -1.19 -9.90 -16.11
C PHE A 195 0.11 -9.99 -16.94
N VAL A 196 -0.06 -10.05 -18.25
CA VAL A 196 1.01 -9.98 -19.25
C VAL A 196 0.85 -8.65 -19.98
N PRO A 197 1.84 -7.74 -19.93
CA PRO A 197 1.78 -6.50 -20.69
C PRO A 197 1.64 -6.80 -22.18
N ASP A 198 0.76 -6.09 -22.87
CA ASP A 198 0.75 -6.11 -24.33
C ASP A 198 2.13 -5.70 -24.83
N GLN A 199 2.72 -6.53 -25.70
CA GLN A 199 3.98 -6.21 -26.36
C GLN A 199 3.70 -5.07 -27.35
N VAL A 200 4.06 -3.84 -26.96
CA VAL A 200 4.09 -2.67 -27.84
C VAL A 200 5.52 -2.42 -28.28
#